data_AF-A0A652Z0A2-F1
#
_entry.id   AF-A0A652Z0A2-F1
#
_cell.length_a   1.000
_cell.length_b   1.000
_cell.length_c   1.000
_cell.angle_alpha   90.00
_cell.angle_beta   90.00
_cell.angle_gamma   90.00
#
_symmetry.space_group_name_H-M   'P 1'
#
loop_
_entity.id
_entity.type
_entity.pdbx_description
1 polymer ?
#
loop_
_entity_poly.entity_id
_entity_poly.type
_entity_poly.pdbx_seq_one_letter_code
_entity_poly.pdbx_strand_id
1 'polypeptide(L)'
;MSQESEQKQQNSEIEFDDTDLVPRRRFLTLAGTGLLTIGFGSLAEGLVGGLSEPLNQQVESLIFKPQQPVPEFSISAIEPEKLIINSFRGTPAINPLAYRLTIDGEVNNPLSLSIEDLQKFPFTSMVIRHVCVEGWAAIVQWGGLRLRDLIAIVQPSSQVKYVYFYSADGYYESWDIDTVMHPQTLMAYQRNGQALTSEYGAPLRLASPVKLGYKLSKWVTRIQLTSVLGKKRGYWEDLGYEWYAGL
;
A
#
# COMPACT_ATOMS: atom_id res chain seq x y z
N MET A 1 -55.27 -8.61 18.02
CA MET A 1 -55.86 -8.04 16.79
C MET A 1 -55.17 -6.72 16.54
N SER A 2 -54.30 -6.52 15.56
CA SER A 2 -53.88 -7.35 14.44
C SER A 2 -52.59 -6.73 13.86
N GLN A 3 -51.64 -7.60 13.49
CA GLN A 3 -50.65 -7.47 12.39
C GLN A 3 -49.61 -6.33 12.53
N GLU A 4 -48.32 -6.56 12.76
CA GLU A 4 -47.38 -7.52 12.16
C GLU A 4 -47.39 -7.44 10.62
N SER A 5 -46.49 -6.62 10.07
CA SER A 5 -46.10 -6.68 8.66
C SER A 5 -44.62 -6.35 8.53
N GLU A 6 -43.85 -7.42 8.49
CA GLU A 6 -42.53 -7.60 7.90
C GLU A 6 -42.21 -6.59 6.79
N GLN A 7 -41.11 -5.85 6.94
CA GLN A 7 -40.46 -5.21 5.79
C GLN A 7 -39.20 -6.01 5.46
N LYS A 8 -39.42 -6.93 4.55
CA LYS A 8 -38.45 -7.83 3.93
C LYS A 8 -37.34 -7.03 3.24
N GLN A 9 -36.13 -7.42 3.61
CA GLN A 9 -34.85 -7.26 2.92
C GLN A 9 -35.00 -7.44 1.40
N GLN A 10 -34.67 -6.41 0.62
CA GLN A 10 -34.56 -6.51 -0.83
C GLN A 10 -33.10 -6.39 -1.22
N ASN A 11 -32.48 -7.55 -1.48
CA ASN A 11 -31.20 -7.68 -2.16
C ASN A 11 -31.38 -7.16 -3.60
N SER A 12 -30.67 -6.10 -3.97
CA SER A 12 -30.41 -5.79 -5.37
C SER A 12 -29.02 -6.36 -5.73
N GLU A 13 -29.02 -7.47 -6.43
CA GLU A 13 -27.84 -7.96 -7.16
C GLU A 13 -27.45 -6.89 -8.19
N ILE A 14 -26.18 -6.48 -8.17
CA ILE A 14 -25.62 -5.56 -9.16
C ILE A 14 -25.10 -6.41 -10.31
N GLU A 15 -25.77 -6.32 -11.45
CA GLU A 15 -25.39 -6.92 -12.72
C GLU A 15 -24.31 -6.04 -13.38
N PHE A 16 -23.15 -6.63 -13.71
CA PHE A 16 -22.05 -5.95 -14.42
C PHE A 16 -22.21 -6.16 -15.93
N ASP A 17 -22.26 -5.06 -16.69
CA ASP A 17 -22.37 -5.05 -18.16
C ASP A 17 -20.97 -5.13 -18.79
N ASP A 18 -20.71 -6.22 -19.51
CA ASP A 18 -19.40 -6.67 -20.01
C ASP A 18 -19.11 -6.20 -21.46
N THR A 19 -19.73 -5.12 -21.92
CA THR A 19 -19.83 -4.80 -23.36
C THR A 19 -18.79 -3.85 -23.97
N ASP A 20 -17.78 -3.38 -23.23
CA ASP A 20 -16.78 -2.43 -23.77
C ASP A 20 -15.38 -3.03 -24.05
N LEU A 21 -15.34 -4.26 -24.58
CA LEU A 21 -14.11 -4.86 -25.09
C LEU A 21 -14.12 -4.89 -26.63
N VAL A 22 -13.43 -3.94 -27.27
CA VAL A 22 -13.18 -3.96 -28.71
C VAL A 22 -11.91 -4.78 -29.03
N PRO A 23 -11.98 -5.87 -29.82
CA PRO A 23 -10.82 -6.60 -30.30
C PRO A 23 -10.57 -6.32 -31.80
N ARG A 24 -9.29 -6.32 -32.26
CA ARG A 24 -8.87 -6.93 -33.54
C ARG A 24 -7.35 -6.92 -33.79
N ARG A 25 -6.92 -8.12 -34.20
CA ARG A 25 -5.60 -8.61 -34.66
C ARG A 25 -5.03 -7.87 -35.89
N ARG A 26 -3.68 -7.74 -35.99
CA ARG A 26 -2.78 -8.46 -36.95
C ARG A 26 -1.40 -7.79 -37.14
N PHE A 27 -0.35 -8.64 -37.14
CA PHE A 27 0.98 -8.53 -37.83
C PHE A 27 1.95 -7.43 -37.31
N LEU A 28 3.23 -7.63 -36.97
CA LEU A 28 4.26 -8.58 -37.41
C LEU A 28 5.35 -8.86 -36.35
N THR A 29 6.00 -9.99 -36.57
CA THR A 29 7.14 -10.64 -35.91
C THR A 29 8.49 -9.95 -36.18
N LEU A 30 9.44 -10.17 -35.24
CA LEU A 30 10.90 -10.39 -35.38
C LEU A 30 11.92 -9.27 -35.05
N ALA A 31 13.01 -9.76 -34.40
CA ALA A 31 14.25 -9.16 -33.89
C ALA A 31 14.09 -8.33 -32.59
N GLY A 32 14.77 -8.59 -31.48
CA GLY A 32 16.04 -9.27 -31.25
C GLY A 32 17.00 -8.28 -30.57
N THR A 33 17.41 -8.57 -29.34
CA THR A 33 18.50 -7.95 -28.55
C THR A 33 18.38 -6.49 -28.11
N GLY A 34 18.22 -6.31 -26.79
CA GLY A 34 19.08 -5.46 -25.96
C GLY A 34 19.04 -3.95 -26.19
N LEU A 35 18.16 -3.25 -25.45
CA LEU A 35 18.39 -1.91 -24.94
C LEU A 35 17.30 -1.59 -23.89
N LEU A 36 17.73 -1.40 -22.63
CA LEU A 36 16.93 -0.80 -21.57
C LEU A 36 16.71 0.67 -21.93
N THR A 37 15.68 0.95 -22.73
CA THR A 37 15.19 2.31 -22.97
C THR A 37 14.06 2.61 -22.00
N ILE A 38 14.32 3.58 -21.12
CA ILE A 38 13.30 4.39 -20.46
C ILE A 38 12.38 4.95 -21.56
N GLY A 39 11.08 4.63 -21.53
CA GLY A 39 10.14 5.11 -22.53
C GLY A 39 8.71 4.64 -22.31
N PHE A 40 7.83 5.64 -22.13
CA PHE A 40 6.37 5.56 -22.00
C PHE A 40 5.66 4.59 -22.97
N GLY A 41 4.77 3.77 -22.42
CA GLY A 41 3.46 3.39 -22.97
C GLY A 41 3.41 2.61 -24.29
N SER A 42 3.04 1.33 -24.23
CA SER A 42 1.91 0.76 -25.00
C SER A 42 1.78 -0.76 -24.79
N LEU A 43 0.67 -1.15 -24.13
CA LEU A 43 -0.17 -2.32 -24.42
C LEU A 43 0.52 -3.66 -24.78
N ALA A 44 1.57 -4.04 -24.03
CA ALA A 44 2.09 -5.42 -23.97
C ALA A 44 1.80 -6.10 -22.62
N GLU A 45 1.16 -5.41 -21.68
CA GLU A 45 1.13 -5.78 -20.26
C GLU A 45 0.21 -6.96 -19.93
N GLY A 46 -0.88 -7.20 -20.68
CA GLY A 46 -1.89 -8.19 -20.27
C GLY A 46 -1.54 -9.67 -20.44
N LEU A 47 -0.69 -10.02 -21.42
CA LEU A 47 -0.32 -11.42 -21.72
C LEU A 47 1.12 -11.76 -21.33
N VAL A 48 2.00 -10.77 -21.32
CA VAL A 48 3.37 -10.91 -20.81
C VAL A 48 3.37 -10.75 -19.30
N GLY A 49 2.58 -9.82 -18.74
CA GLY A 49 2.46 -9.58 -17.29
C GLY A 49 2.25 -10.88 -16.52
N GLY A 50 1.21 -11.65 -16.83
CA GLY A 50 0.91 -12.90 -16.12
C GLY A 50 1.98 -14.01 -16.19
N LEU A 51 2.88 -13.99 -17.19
CA LEU A 51 3.98 -14.96 -17.31
C LEU A 51 5.31 -14.41 -16.78
N SER A 52 5.53 -13.10 -16.87
CA SER A 52 6.71 -12.43 -16.35
C SER A 52 6.56 -12.02 -14.90
N GLU A 53 5.34 -11.93 -14.35
CA GLU A 53 5.08 -11.47 -12.97
C GLU A 53 5.91 -12.23 -11.93
N PRO A 54 5.94 -13.58 -11.94
CA PRO A 54 6.72 -14.32 -10.94
C PRO A 54 8.22 -14.07 -11.12
N LEU A 55 8.67 -13.84 -12.35
CA LEU A 55 10.06 -13.53 -12.66
C LEU A 55 10.41 -12.09 -12.26
N ASN A 56 9.53 -11.13 -12.52
CA ASN A 56 9.71 -9.72 -12.19
C ASN A 56 9.75 -9.55 -10.66
N GLN A 57 8.77 -10.10 -9.95
CA GLN A 57 8.74 -10.11 -8.48
C GLN A 57 10.01 -10.75 -7.88
N GLN A 58 10.47 -11.88 -8.45
CA GLN A 58 11.70 -12.51 -7.99
C GLN A 58 12.92 -11.62 -8.25
N VAL A 59 13.06 -11.06 -9.46
CA VAL A 59 14.17 -10.18 -9.80
C VAL A 59 14.17 -8.91 -8.94
N GLU A 60 13.02 -8.26 -8.77
CA GLU A 60 12.86 -7.08 -7.91
C GLU A 60 13.23 -7.40 -6.47
N SER A 61 12.75 -8.52 -5.91
CA SER A 61 13.10 -8.95 -4.56
C SER A 61 14.59 -9.30 -4.39
N LEU A 62 15.25 -9.80 -5.44
CA LEU A 62 16.67 -10.16 -5.41
C LEU A 62 17.59 -8.95 -5.53
N ILE A 63 17.16 -7.88 -6.22
CA ILE A 63 17.92 -6.64 -6.39
C ILE A 63 17.65 -5.66 -5.25
N PHE A 64 16.51 -5.80 -4.56
CA PHE A 64 16.18 -4.99 -3.39
C PHE A 64 17.28 -5.08 -2.33
N LYS A 65 17.63 -3.91 -1.77
CA LYS A 65 18.64 -3.78 -0.72
C LYS A 65 17.97 -3.30 0.56
N PRO A 66 17.56 -4.21 1.45
CA PRO A 66 16.67 -3.90 2.58
C PRO A 66 17.19 -2.83 3.55
N GLN A 67 18.50 -2.60 3.55
CA GLN A 67 19.16 -1.67 4.47
C GLN A 67 19.72 -0.42 3.77
N GLN A 68 19.62 -0.30 2.45
CA GLN A 68 20.16 0.86 1.73
C GLN A 68 19.07 1.94 1.55
N PRO A 69 19.18 3.10 2.22
CA PRO A 69 18.21 4.18 2.03
C PRO A 69 18.24 4.74 0.60
N VAL A 70 17.07 5.09 0.09
CA VAL A 70 16.88 5.90 -1.10
C VAL A 70 17.25 7.36 -0.78
N PRO A 71 18.00 8.06 -1.65
CA PRO A 71 18.31 9.47 -1.45
C PRO A 71 17.06 10.33 -1.24
N GLU A 72 17.11 11.21 -0.25
CA GLU A 72 16.03 12.16 0.03
C GLU A 72 16.16 13.45 -0.77
N PHE A 73 15.02 14.06 -1.07
CA PHE A 73 14.95 15.38 -1.69
C PHE A 73 15.13 16.50 -0.65
N SER A 74 15.43 17.72 -1.09
CA SER A 74 15.36 18.89 -0.20
C SER A 74 13.91 19.27 0.10
N ILE A 75 13.68 19.91 1.25
CA ILE A 75 12.36 20.46 1.62
C ILE A 75 11.84 21.45 0.55
N SER A 76 12.74 22.21 -0.10
CA SER A 76 12.39 23.12 -1.19
C SER A 76 11.86 22.43 -2.46
N ALA A 77 12.06 21.12 -2.59
CA ALA A 77 11.58 20.34 -3.72
C ALA A 77 10.17 19.75 -3.51
N ILE A 78 9.54 19.98 -2.35
CA ILE A 78 8.18 19.47 -2.07
C ILE A 78 7.18 20.06 -3.09
N GLU A 79 6.27 19.22 -3.58
CA GLU A 79 5.26 19.54 -4.59
C GLU A 79 3.84 19.32 -4.01
N PRO A 80 3.31 20.22 -3.18
CA PRO A 80 2.07 19.99 -2.43
C PRO A 80 0.87 19.67 -3.34
N GLU A 81 0.73 20.40 -4.44
CA GLU A 81 -0.41 20.29 -5.37
C GLU A 81 -0.35 19.05 -6.27
N LYS A 82 0.80 18.35 -6.32
CA LYS A 82 0.95 17.15 -7.17
C LYS A 82 0.55 15.86 -6.46
N LEU A 83 0.36 15.88 -5.14
CA LEU A 83 -0.12 14.70 -4.42
C LEU A 83 -1.62 14.56 -4.60
N ILE A 84 -2.00 13.75 -5.57
CA ILE A 84 -3.39 13.45 -5.90
C ILE A 84 -4.02 12.59 -4.80
N ILE A 85 -5.28 12.89 -4.45
CA ILE A 85 -6.07 12.11 -3.50
C ILE A 85 -6.76 10.99 -4.27
N ASN A 86 -6.29 9.76 -4.06
CA ASN A 86 -6.96 8.56 -4.56
C ASN A 86 -7.57 7.75 -3.42
N SER A 87 -8.78 7.23 -3.64
CA SER A 87 -9.43 6.25 -2.79
C SER A 87 -10.33 5.36 -3.63
N PHE A 88 -10.37 4.07 -3.32
CA PHE A 88 -11.23 3.12 -4.02
C PHE A 88 -12.70 3.16 -3.53
N ARG A 89 -12.95 3.68 -2.31
CA ARG A 89 -14.30 3.71 -1.68
C ARG A 89 -14.61 5.00 -0.91
N GLY A 90 -13.85 6.07 -1.13
CA GLY A 90 -14.01 7.37 -0.46
C GLY A 90 -13.21 7.48 0.84
N THR A 91 -13.46 8.55 1.61
CA THR A 91 -12.73 8.86 2.86
C THR A 91 -13.55 8.37 4.07
N PRO A 92 -13.07 7.42 4.88
CA PRO A 92 -13.78 6.96 6.06
C PRO A 92 -13.80 8.03 7.15
N ALA A 93 -14.90 8.07 7.91
CA ALA A 93 -14.99 8.89 9.12
C ALA A 93 -14.35 8.14 10.30
N ILE A 94 -13.17 8.59 10.74
CA ILE A 94 -12.46 8.01 11.87
C ILE A 94 -12.52 8.97 13.05
N ASN A 95 -13.02 8.52 14.20
CA ASN A 95 -12.92 9.24 15.45
C ASN A 95 -11.51 9.06 16.03
N PRO A 96 -10.67 10.11 16.11
CA PRO A 96 -9.29 9.99 16.59
C PRO A 96 -9.18 9.44 18.03
N LEU A 97 -10.13 9.77 18.91
CA LEU A 97 -10.11 9.32 20.31
C LEU A 97 -10.41 7.82 20.45
N ALA A 98 -11.23 7.28 19.53
CA ALA A 98 -11.58 5.87 19.49
C ALA A 98 -10.62 5.05 18.62
N TYR A 99 -9.78 5.70 17.80
CA TYR A 99 -8.86 5.03 16.90
C TYR A 99 -7.87 4.16 17.66
N ARG A 100 -7.64 2.95 17.16
CA ARG A 100 -6.60 2.04 17.62
C ARG A 100 -5.91 1.39 16.43
N LEU A 101 -4.59 1.30 16.49
CA LEU A 101 -3.79 0.43 15.64
C LEU A 101 -3.59 -0.90 16.35
N THR A 102 -4.13 -1.98 15.80
CA THR A 102 -3.91 -3.34 16.31
C THR A 102 -2.72 -3.97 15.62
N ILE A 103 -1.79 -4.57 16.36
CA ILE A 103 -0.68 -5.35 15.80
C ILE A 103 -0.75 -6.77 16.35
N ASP A 104 -0.89 -7.76 15.48
CA ASP A 104 -1.12 -9.16 15.85
C ASP A 104 -0.58 -10.17 14.83
N GLY A 105 -1.01 -11.43 14.93
CA GLY A 105 -0.53 -12.54 14.11
C GLY A 105 0.56 -13.34 14.84
N GLU A 106 1.62 -13.69 14.10
CA GLU A 106 2.75 -14.48 14.61
C GLU A 106 3.75 -13.61 15.40
N VAL A 107 3.28 -13.02 16.49
CA VAL A 107 4.04 -12.12 17.39
C VAL A 107 3.93 -12.57 18.84
N ASN A 108 4.96 -12.29 19.65
CA ASN A 108 4.93 -12.62 21.08
C ASN A 108 4.18 -11.58 21.91
N ASN A 109 4.24 -10.29 21.52
CA ASN A 109 3.60 -9.19 22.24
C ASN A 109 2.62 -8.47 21.33
N PRO A 110 1.37 -8.97 21.16
CA PRO A 110 0.36 -8.24 20.40
C PRO A 110 0.00 -6.92 21.09
N LEU A 111 -0.27 -5.88 20.30
CA LEU A 111 -0.50 -4.52 20.79
C LEU A 111 -1.79 -3.93 20.22
N SER A 112 -2.39 -3.01 20.98
CA SER A 112 -3.44 -2.11 20.50
C SER A 112 -3.10 -0.70 20.97
N LEU A 113 -2.67 0.15 20.05
CA LEU A 113 -2.08 1.46 20.34
C LEU A 113 -3.00 2.60 19.90
N SER A 114 -3.14 3.63 20.74
CA SER A 114 -3.75 4.90 20.34
C SER A 114 -2.81 5.71 19.44
N ILE A 115 -3.31 6.79 18.83
CA ILE A 115 -2.42 7.69 18.09
C ILE A 115 -1.41 8.38 19.03
N GLU A 116 -1.83 8.68 20.28
CA GLU A 116 -0.95 9.27 21.29
C GLU A 116 0.17 8.30 21.69
N ASP A 117 -0.09 6.99 21.74
CA ASP A 117 0.95 6.00 22.00
C ASP A 117 1.95 5.91 20.85
N LEU A 118 1.48 5.94 19.61
CA LEU A 118 2.34 5.94 18.43
C LEU A 118 3.23 7.19 18.35
N GLN A 119 2.74 8.34 18.83
CA GLN A 119 3.50 9.59 18.88
C GLN A 119 4.58 9.63 19.96
N LYS A 120 4.61 8.66 20.89
CA LYS A 120 5.69 8.51 21.88
C LYS A 120 6.95 7.86 21.31
N PHE A 121 6.85 7.22 20.14
CA PHE A 121 8.00 6.64 19.44
C PHE A 121 8.92 7.74 18.89
N PRO A 122 10.21 7.44 18.64
CA PRO A 122 11.11 8.38 17.99
C PRO A 122 10.55 8.88 16.66
N PHE A 123 10.32 10.20 16.58
CA PHE A 123 9.85 10.83 15.37
C PHE A 123 10.92 10.77 14.28
N THR A 124 10.52 10.36 13.08
CA THR A 124 11.33 10.36 11.87
C THR A 124 10.55 11.03 10.76
N SER A 125 11.21 11.85 9.96
CA SER A 125 10.65 12.39 8.72
C SER A 125 11.58 12.12 7.55
N MET A 126 11.00 12.00 6.36
CA MET A 126 11.75 11.87 5.11
C MET A 126 11.08 12.62 3.98
N VAL A 127 11.87 13.21 3.07
CA VAL A 127 11.35 13.84 1.85
C VAL A 127 11.61 12.91 0.66
N ILE A 128 10.55 12.28 0.16
CA ILE A 128 10.63 11.23 -0.85
C ILE A 128 9.68 11.51 -2.02
N ARG A 129 9.92 10.83 -3.14
CA ARG A 129 9.00 10.82 -4.26
C ARG A 129 7.96 9.72 -4.04
N HIS A 130 6.70 10.11 -3.95
CA HIS A 130 5.56 9.21 -4.04
C HIS A 130 5.24 8.97 -5.52
N VAL A 131 5.22 7.72 -5.97
CA VAL A 131 4.96 7.35 -7.36
C VAL A 131 3.70 6.51 -7.44
N CYS A 132 2.76 6.89 -8.30
CA CYS A 132 1.54 6.15 -8.53
C CYS A 132 1.59 5.41 -9.86
N VAL A 133 0.99 4.22 -9.90
CA VAL A 133 0.88 3.40 -11.11
C VAL A 133 0.11 4.08 -12.25
N GLU A 134 -0.73 5.07 -11.93
CA GLU A 134 -1.49 5.88 -12.90
C GLU A 134 -0.64 6.94 -13.62
N GLY A 135 0.68 6.95 -13.42
CA GLY A 135 1.61 7.79 -14.19
C GLY A 135 1.88 9.18 -13.59
N TRP A 136 1.45 9.44 -12.35
CA TRP A 136 1.78 10.67 -11.63
C TRP A 136 2.72 10.42 -10.45
N ALA A 137 3.44 11.46 -10.05
CA ALA A 137 4.33 11.43 -8.90
C ALA A 137 4.38 12.79 -8.20
N ALA A 138 4.68 12.79 -6.91
CA ALA A 138 4.83 13.99 -6.09
C ALA A 138 5.99 13.84 -5.11
N ILE A 139 6.81 14.88 -4.96
CA ILE A 139 7.77 14.96 -3.86
C ILE A 139 7.02 15.43 -2.60
N VAL A 140 7.06 14.60 -1.55
CA VAL A 140 6.30 14.81 -0.31
C VAL A 140 7.19 14.55 0.89
N GLN A 141 7.06 15.37 1.92
CA GLN A 141 7.63 15.05 3.22
C GLN A 141 6.63 14.24 4.04
N TRP A 142 7.00 13.04 4.45
CA TRP A 142 6.23 12.22 5.39
C TRP A 142 6.90 12.25 6.76
N GLY A 143 6.10 12.32 7.82
CA GLY A 143 6.58 12.30 9.20
C GLY A 143 5.79 11.32 10.06
N GLY A 144 6.47 10.56 10.91
CA GLY A 144 5.84 9.56 11.76
C GLY A 144 6.85 8.72 12.53
N LEU A 145 6.50 7.46 12.80
CA LEU A 145 7.43 6.48 13.36
C LEU A 145 7.92 5.51 12.28
N ARG A 146 9.13 4.96 12.46
CA ARG A 146 9.60 3.86 11.60
C ARG A 146 8.82 2.60 11.93
N LEU A 147 8.32 1.93 10.90
CA LEU A 147 7.53 0.71 11.09
C LEU A 147 8.39 -0.40 11.73
N ARG A 148 9.67 -0.52 11.35
CA ARG A 148 10.59 -1.50 11.96
C ARG A 148 10.71 -1.36 13.49
N ASP A 149 10.61 -0.15 14.03
CA ASP A 149 10.75 0.10 15.46
C ASP A 149 9.51 -0.41 16.21
N LEU A 150 8.33 -0.32 15.58
CA LEU A 150 7.08 -0.92 16.07
C LEU A 150 7.13 -2.46 15.99
N ILE A 151 7.62 -3.00 14.86
CA ILE A 151 7.75 -4.46 14.67
C ILE A 151 8.73 -5.06 15.68
N ALA A 152 9.82 -4.37 16.02
CA ALA A 152 10.79 -4.86 17.00
C ALA A 152 10.17 -5.11 18.39
N ILE A 153 9.22 -4.26 18.82
CA ILE A 153 8.59 -4.36 20.15
C ILE A 153 7.64 -5.55 20.23
N VAL A 154 6.92 -5.85 19.14
CA VAL A 154 5.97 -6.98 19.14
C VAL A 154 6.66 -8.34 19.08
N GLN A 155 7.98 -8.36 18.80
CA GLN A 155 8.82 -9.55 18.76
C GLN A 155 8.22 -10.65 17.85
N PRO A 156 8.26 -10.46 16.52
CA PRO A 156 7.74 -11.45 15.58
C PRO A 156 8.49 -12.78 15.67
N SER A 157 7.78 -13.87 15.37
CA SER A 157 8.40 -15.16 15.09
C SER A 157 9.44 -15.02 13.97
N SER A 158 10.54 -15.76 14.07
CA SER A 158 11.57 -15.81 13.02
C SER A 158 11.07 -16.40 11.69
N GLN A 159 9.87 -17.00 11.69
CA GLN A 159 9.23 -17.53 10.49
C GLN A 159 8.40 -16.49 9.73
N VAL A 160 8.15 -15.30 10.31
CA VAL A 160 7.39 -14.24 9.65
C VAL A 160 8.09 -13.82 8.36
N LYS A 161 7.32 -13.80 7.27
CA LYS A 161 7.77 -13.40 5.94
C LYS A 161 6.92 -12.29 5.34
N TYR A 162 5.69 -12.14 5.82
CA TYR A 162 4.70 -11.25 5.25
C TYR A 162 4.00 -10.46 6.34
N VAL A 163 3.56 -9.26 5.98
CA VAL A 163 2.82 -8.36 6.87
C VAL A 163 1.62 -7.83 6.12
N TYR A 164 0.44 -8.06 6.68
CA TYR A 164 -0.82 -7.54 6.18
C TYR A 164 -1.17 -6.23 6.84
N PHE A 165 -1.67 -5.30 6.06
CA PHE A 165 -2.24 -4.03 6.49
C PHE A 165 -3.72 -4.02 6.16
N TYR A 166 -4.54 -3.64 7.14
CA TYR A 166 -5.98 -3.47 6.95
C TYR A 166 -6.37 -2.04 7.29
N SER A 167 -7.23 -1.47 6.46
CA SER A 167 -7.63 -0.07 6.55
C SER A 167 -9.09 0.11 6.93
N ALA A 168 -9.42 1.28 7.48
CA ALA A 168 -10.76 1.60 7.96
C ALA A 168 -11.85 1.60 6.86
N ASP A 169 -11.46 1.81 5.61
CA ASP A 169 -12.33 1.77 4.42
C ASP A 169 -12.50 0.35 3.84
N GLY A 170 -11.89 -0.65 4.48
CA GLY A 170 -11.87 -2.04 4.03
C GLY A 170 -10.77 -2.35 3.01
N TYR A 171 -9.88 -1.40 2.71
CA TYR A 171 -8.67 -1.71 1.93
C TYR A 171 -7.79 -2.71 2.68
N TYR A 172 -7.14 -3.60 1.94
CA TYR A 172 -6.17 -4.53 2.49
C TYR A 172 -4.99 -4.68 1.54
N GLU A 173 -3.83 -4.91 2.12
CA GLU A 173 -2.56 -4.99 1.42
C GLU A 173 -1.62 -5.94 2.17
N SER A 174 -0.68 -6.57 1.48
CA SER A 174 0.42 -7.29 2.12
C SER A 174 1.79 -7.00 1.51
N TRP A 175 2.78 -6.87 2.38
CA TRP A 175 4.18 -6.64 1.99
C TRP A 175 5.07 -7.77 2.51
N ASP A 176 6.23 -7.96 1.88
CA ASP A 176 7.33 -8.74 2.43
C ASP A 176 7.92 -8.08 3.69
N ILE A 177 8.43 -8.89 4.62
CA ILE A 177 8.99 -8.43 5.88
C ILE A 177 10.22 -7.52 5.68
N ASP A 178 11.00 -7.73 4.62
CA ASP A 178 12.21 -6.93 4.36
C ASP A 178 11.86 -5.48 4.01
N THR A 179 10.83 -5.26 3.19
CA THR A 179 10.29 -3.92 2.90
C THR A 179 9.73 -3.27 4.15
N VAL A 180 9.02 -4.04 4.99
CA VAL A 180 8.49 -3.54 6.26
C VAL A 180 9.60 -3.08 7.21
N MET A 181 10.72 -3.80 7.23
CA MET A 181 11.88 -3.50 8.06
C MET A 181 12.81 -2.43 7.47
N HIS A 182 12.54 -1.97 6.23
CA HIS A 182 13.34 -0.96 5.55
C HIS A 182 13.39 0.36 6.36
N PRO A 183 14.56 1.04 6.46
CA PRO A 183 14.73 2.24 7.30
C PRO A 183 13.83 3.43 6.91
N GLN A 184 13.34 3.46 5.66
CA GLN A 184 12.43 4.47 5.12
C GLN A 184 10.99 3.95 4.93
N THR A 185 10.58 2.91 5.66
CA THR A 185 9.16 2.54 5.76
C THR A 185 8.59 3.13 7.05
N LEU A 186 7.68 4.09 6.91
CA LEU A 186 7.07 4.81 8.02
C LEU A 186 5.59 4.47 8.17
N MET A 187 5.15 4.44 9.43
CA MET A 187 3.76 4.74 9.79
C MET A 187 3.64 6.24 9.98
N ALA A 188 3.19 6.94 8.94
CA ALA A 188 3.13 8.39 8.89
C ALA A 188 1.83 8.94 9.47
N TYR A 189 1.95 9.97 10.28
CA TYR A 189 0.85 10.78 10.82
C TYR A 189 1.03 12.29 10.53
N GLN A 190 2.08 12.65 9.78
CA GLN A 190 2.32 13.98 9.25
C GLN A 190 2.62 13.97 7.74
N ARG A 191 2.23 15.06 7.06
CA ARG A 191 2.58 15.40 5.69
C ARG A 191 3.04 16.85 5.65
N ASN A 192 4.18 17.12 5.00
CA ASN A 192 4.72 18.47 4.78
C ASN A 192 4.80 19.30 6.08
N GLY A 193 5.27 18.66 7.16
CA GLY A 193 5.40 19.28 8.49
C GLY A 193 4.09 19.53 9.23
N GLN A 194 2.95 19.11 8.70
CA GLN A 194 1.62 19.28 9.29
C GLN A 194 0.97 17.93 9.59
N ALA A 195 0.00 17.90 10.50
CA ALA A 195 -0.81 16.71 10.75
C ALA A 195 -1.56 16.30 9.46
N LEU A 196 -1.78 15.00 9.27
CA LEU A 196 -2.58 14.51 8.13
C LEU A 196 -4.02 15.02 8.22
N THR A 197 -4.59 15.36 7.07
CA THR A 197 -6.05 15.44 6.93
C THR A 197 -6.61 14.05 6.64
N SER A 198 -7.92 13.86 6.84
CA SER A 198 -8.59 12.58 6.59
C SER A 198 -8.38 12.08 5.16
N GLU A 199 -8.42 12.95 4.15
CA GLU A 199 -8.22 12.57 2.73
C GLU A 199 -6.84 11.97 2.45
N TYR A 200 -5.82 12.46 3.16
CA TYR A 200 -4.44 11.99 3.07
C TYR A 200 -4.13 10.81 3.98
N GLY A 201 -5.12 10.25 4.68
CA GLY A 201 -4.97 9.02 5.46
C GLY A 201 -4.92 9.21 6.97
N ALA A 202 -5.34 10.36 7.51
CA ALA A 202 -5.39 10.54 8.96
C ALA A 202 -6.28 9.49 9.64
N PRO A 203 -5.89 8.95 10.80
CA PRO A 203 -4.77 9.42 11.62
C PRO A 203 -3.43 8.76 11.26
N LEU A 204 -3.40 7.71 10.45
CA LEU A 204 -2.19 6.92 10.19
C LEU A 204 -2.20 6.26 8.80
N ARG A 205 -1.08 6.34 8.10
CA ARG A 205 -0.87 5.69 6.79
C ARG A 205 0.52 5.07 6.65
N LEU A 206 0.69 4.22 5.65
CA LEU A 206 2.01 3.84 5.16
C LEU A 206 2.62 4.95 4.29
N ALA A 207 3.92 5.15 4.44
CA ALA A 207 4.75 5.95 3.53
C ALA A 207 6.11 5.26 3.36
N SER A 208 6.52 5.05 2.10
CA SER A 208 7.80 4.43 1.77
C SER A 208 8.23 4.81 0.35
N PRO A 209 9.53 5.03 0.07
CA PRO A 209 10.01 5.29 -1.28
C PRO A 209 10.21 4.01 -2.10
N VAL A 210 10.10 2.82 -1.49
CA VAL A 210 10.42 1.54 -2.13
C VAL A 210 9.20 0.76 -2.59
N LYS A 211 8.00 1.37 -2.56
CA LYS A 211 6.75 0.77 -3.03
C LYS A 211 5.90 1.79 -3.78
N LEU A 212 5.13 1.32 -4.77
CA LEU A 212 4.16 2.12 -5.51
C LEU A 212 2.98 2.59 -4.66
N GLY A 213 2.31 3.65 -5.10
CA GLY A 213 1.28 4.37 -4.36
C GLY A 213 0.11 3.51 -3.87
N TYR A 214 -0.30 2.50 -4.64
CA TYR A 214 -1.41 1.62 -4.24
C TYR A 214 -1.04 0.70 -3.06
N LYS A 215 0.25 0.38 -2.89
CA LYS A 215 0.75 -0.36 -1.74
C LYS A 215 0.75 0.49 -0.47
N LEU A 216 0.79 1.82 -0.59
CA LEU A 216 0.94 2.78 0.52
C LEU A 216 -0.41 3.05 1.21
N SER A 217 -0.96 2.02 1.85
CA SER A 217 -2.28 2.00 2.52
C SER A 217 -2.52 3.23 3.40
N LYS A 218 -3.70 3.85 3.23
CA LYS A 218 -4.22 4.93 4.08
C LYS A 218 -5.08 4.35 5.20
N TRP A 219 -5.29 5.11 6.28
CA TRP A 219 -6.25 4.75 7.33
C TRP A 219 -5.98 3.37 7.96
N VAL A 220 -4.71 3.01 8.16
CA VAL A 220 -4.32 1.68 8.63
C VAL A 220 -4.84 1.47 10.05
N THR A 221 -5.55 0.39 10.29
CA THR A 221 -6.14 0.02 11.59
C THR A 221 -5.59 -1.27 12.17
N ARG A 222 -5.03 -2.15 11.32
CA ARG A 222 -4.41 -3.39 11.77
C ARG A 222 -3.17 -3.74 10.96
N ILE A 223 -2.16 -4.25 11.64
CA ILE A 223 -0.94 -4.84 11.10
C ILE A 223 -0.90 -6.30 11.58
N GLN A 224 -0.93 -7.25 10.65
CA GLN A 224 -0.91 -8.68 10.98
C GLN A 224 0.32 -9.34 10.39
N LEU A 225 1.16 -9.94 11.24
CA LEU A 225 2.40 -10.60 10.82
C LEU A 225 2.17 -12.10 10.61
N THR A 226 2.71 -12.66 9.53
CA THR A 226 2.54 -14.09 9.22
C THR A 226 3.69 -14.67 8.39
N SER A 227 3.89 -15.98 8.52
CA SER A 227 4.82 -16.78 7.73
C SER A 227 4.30 -17.15 6.34
N VAL A 228 2.99 -17.05 6.10
CA VAL A 228 2.33 -17.51 4.86
C VAL A 228 1.57 -16.40 4.18
N LEU A 229 1.83 -16.19 2.90
CA LEU A 229 1.01 -15.32 2.06
C LEU A 229 -0.32 -16.02 1.75
N GLY A 230 -1.43 -15.45 2.22
CA GLY A 230 -2.77 -15.96 1.99
C GLY A 230 -3.24 -15.81 0.53
N LYS A 231 -4.43 -16.34 0.25
CA LYS A 231 -5.08 -16.23 -1.08
C LYS A 231 -5.43 -14.79 -1.45
N LYS A 232 -5.82 -13.99 -0.45
CA LYS A 232 -6.03 -12.55 -0.60
C LYS A 232 -4.68 -11.88 -0.40
N ARG A 233 -4.04 -11.43 -1.47
CA ARG A 233 -2.67 -10.89 -1.43
C ARG A 233 -2.66 -9.37 -1.21
N GLY A 234 -3.69 -8.71 -1.69
CA GLY A 234 -3.90 -7.27 -1.58
C GLY A 234 -5.05 -6.91 -2.52
N TYR A 235 -5.72 -5.79 -2.27
CA TYR A 235 -6.95 -5.48 -2.99
C TYR A 235 -6.74 -5.37 -4.51
N TRP A 236 -5.70 -4.66 -4.95
CA TRP A 236 -5.41 -4.51 -6.38
C TRP A 236 -4.70 -5.73 -6.96
N GLU A 237 -3.91 -6.43 -6.15
CA GLU A 237 -3.23 -7.66 -6.51
C GLU A 237 -4.22 -8.78 -6.84
N ASP A 238 -5.29 -8.87 -6.05
CA ASP A 238 -6.37 -9.80 -6.30
C ASP A 238 -7.17 -9.45 -7.59
N LEU A 239 -6.96 -8.23 -8.13
CA LEU A 239 -7.47 -7.75 -9.41
C LEU A 239 -6.41 -7.77 -10.53
N GLY A 240 -5.24 -8.38 -10.29
CA GLY A 240 -4.20 -8.59 -11.30
C GLY A 240 -3.05 -7.58 -11.29
N TYR A 241 -2.97 -6.71 -10.27
CA TYR A 241 -1.79 -5.85 -10.09
C TYR A 241 -0.61 -6.64 -9.51
N GLU A 242 0.59 -6.12 -9.71
CA GLU A 242 1.81 -6.75 -9.21
C GLU A 242 1.88 -6.79 -7.69
N TRP A 243 2.24 -7.92 -7.11
CA TRP A 243 2.30 -8.02 -5.65
C TRP A 243 3.54 -7.37 -5.03
N TYR A 244 4.71 -7.45 -5.68
CA TYR A 244 5.90 -6.85 -5.10
C TYR A 244 5.87 -5.33 -5.25
N ALA A 245 5.69 -4.83 -6.47
CA ALA A 245 5.45 -3.41 -6.77
C ALA A 245 6.52 -2.48 -6.17
N GLY A 246 7.78 -2.90 -6.30
CA GLY A 246 8.96 -2.18 -5.81
C GLY A 246 9.34 -1.01 -6.72
N LEU A 247 10.20 -0.12 -6.21
CA LEU A 247 10.84 0.96 -6.97
C LEU A 247 12.36 0.89 -6.85
#